data_AF-A0A2J7PCM2-F1
#
_entry.id   AF-A0A2J7PCM2-F1
#
_cell.length_a   1.000
_cell.length_b   1.000
_cell.length_c   1.000
_cell.angle_alpha   90.00
_cell.angle_beta   90.00
_cell.angle_gamma   90.00
#
_symmetry.space_group_name_H-M   'P 1'
#
loop_
_entity.id
_entity.type
_entity.pdbx_description
1 polymer ?
#
loop_
_entity_poly.entity_id
_entity_poly.type
_entity_poly.pdbx_seq_one_letter_code
_entity_poly.pdbx_strand_id
1 'polypeptide(L)'
;MLFQGADGLIAGANVLTRPAEEFDNDPSVEALWAMKALEHAEVYFNILCSVDPKLLKLTPHDDNIYKTFREEFPDLKVDILDEEGLKSFEAKQFSNMLLHLAEPWPSGLKLGYNPFHDVDEESSSDMLSKELDIDFDDEMYLEIEGETKWRPFCEKFKDVVEDYSFGTLLRLDHSGEYSEHNSILVTRIQFYAIELSRNREGLNDCIRSKFKPRKSSKNQ
;
A
#
# COMPACT_ATOMS: atom_id res chain seq x y z
N MET A 1 25.15 -22.40 12.71
CA MET A 1 25.82 -22.68 11.42
C MET A 1 25.50 -21.53 10.51
N LEU A 2 26.54 -20.84 10.03
CA LEU A 2 26.45 -19.66 9.19
C LEU A 2 26.07 -20.09 7.78
N PHE A 3 24.98 -19.55 7.23
CA PHE A 3 24.64 -19.68 5.81
C PHE A 3 25.70 -18.95 4.99
N GLN A 4 26.64 -19.70 4.41
CA GLN A 4 27.57 -19.21 3.39
C GLN A 4 27.01 -19.58 2.01
N GLY A 5 26.95 -18.61 1.10
CA GLY A 5 26.88 -18.85 -0.35
C GLY A 5 25.59 -18.42 -1.04
N ALA A 6 25.72 -18.14 -2.34
CA ALA A 6 24.68 -17.68 -3.26
C ALA A 6 23.39 -18.52 -3.24
N ASP A 7 23.48 -19.79 -2.81
CA ASP A 7 22.32 -20.68 -2.65
C ASP A 7 21.35 -20.21 -1.56
N GLY A 8 21.85 -19.58 -0.48
CA GLY A 8 21.00 -18.99 0.56
C GLY A 8 20.26 -17.73 0.09
N LEU A 9 20.89 -16.94 -0.79
CA LEU A 9 20.26 -15.77 -1.44
C LEU A 9 19.20 -16.20 -2.46
N ILE A 10 19.45 -17.26 -3.22
CA ILE A 10 18.49 -17.81 -4.19
C ILE A 10 17.30 -18.46 -3.46
N ALA A 11 17.54 -19.18 -2.36
CA ALA A 11 16.48 -19.73 -1.52
C ALA A 11 15.62 -18.60 -0.89
N GLY A 12 16.25 -17.53 -0.39
CA GLY A 12 15.54 -16.37 0.15
C GLY A 12 14.73 -15.58 -0.89
N ALA A 13 15.21 -15.45 -2.13
CA ALA A 13 14.45 -14.80 -3.20
C ALA A 13 13.19 -15.59 -3.60
N ASN A 14 13.28 -16.92 -3.63
CA ASN A 14 12.17 -17.81 -3.98
C ASN A 14 11.11 -17.94 -2.87
N VAL A 15 11.48 -17.61 -1.63
CA VAL A 15 10.57 -17.57 -0.47
C VAL A 15 9.60 -16.40 -0.61
N LEU A 16 10.04 -15.22 -1.05
CA LEU A 16 9.21 -14.01 -0.99
C LEU A 16 8.24 -13.87 -2.17
N THR A 17 8.36 -14.71 -3.19
CA THR A 17 7.43 -14.80 -4.33
C THR A 17 6.27 -15.78 -4.08
N ARG A 18 6.29 -16.50 -2.96
CA ARG A 18 5.21 -17.43 -2.60
C ARG A 18 4.06 -16.68 -1.91
N PRO A 19 2.82 -17.20 -2.00
CA PRO A 19 1.67 -16.60 -1.32
C PRO A 19 1.93 -16.41 0.18
N ALA A 20 1.52 -15.27 0.73
CA ALA A 20 1.72 -14.95 2.14
C ALA A 20 1.02 -15.96 3.07
N GLU A 21 -0.03 -16.62 2.58
CA GLU A 21 -0.77 -17.68 3.26
C GLU A 21 0.07 -18.95 3.53
N GLU A 22 1.21 -19.11 2.85
CA GLU A 22 2.12 -20.24 3.03
C GLU A 22 3.17 -20.03 4.12
N PHE A 23 3.21 -18.84 4.71
CA PHE A 23 4.12 -18.51 5.81
C PHE A 23 3.33 -18.33 7.10
N ASP A 24 3.72 -19.09 8.13
CA ASP A 24 3.39 -18.71 9.50
C ASP A 24 4.06 -17.36 9.84
N ASN A 25 3.60 -16.69 10.89
CA ASN A 25 4.15 -15.41 11.35
C ASN A 25 5.59 -15.57 11.89
N ASP A 26 6.53 -15.85 10.99
CA ASP A 26 7.92 -16.19 11.25
C ASP A 26 8.80 -14.93 11.15
N PRO A 27 9.48 -14.53 12.25
CA PRO A 27 10.31 -13.33 12.27
C PRO A 27 11.43 -13.30 11.20
N SER A 28 11.87 -14.46 10.72
CA SER A 28 12.88 -14.54 9.66
C SER A 28 12.31 -14.15 8.29
N VAL A 29 11.04 -14.45 8.02
CA VAL A 29 10.33 -14.03 6.79
C VAL A 29 10.05 -12.54 6.83
N GLU A 30 9.60 -12.02 7.98
CA GLU A 30 9.40 -10.58 8.17
C GLU A 30 10.71 -9.79 7.98
N ALA A 31 11.82 -10.29 8.54
CA ALA A 31 13.13 -9.67 8.35
C ALA A 31 13.55 -9.64 6.87
N LEU A 32 13.28 -10.72 6.11
CA LEU A 32 13.54 -10.77 4.67
C LEU A 32 12.66 -9.78 3.90
N TRP A 33 11.38 -9.65 4.24
CA TRP A 33 10.49 -8.64 3.64
C TRP A 33 10.96 -7.22 3.94
N ALA A 34 11.35 -6.92 5.18
CA ALA A 34 11.90 -5.62 5.56
C ALA A 34 13.19 -5.31 4.79
N MET A 35 14.10 -6.28 4.66
CA MET A 35 15.32 -6.11 3.86
C MET A 35 15.02 -5.82 2.39
N LYS A 36 14.03 -6.52 1.79
CA LYS A 36 13.63 -6.28 0.41
C LYS A 36 12.92 -4.95 0.19
N ALA A 37 12.05 -4.56 1.12
CA ALA A 37 11.41 -3.25 1.08
C ALA A 37 12.44 -2.12 1.13
N LEU A 38 13.45 -2.26 2.00
CA LEU A 38 14.57 -1.32 2.11
C LEU A 38 15.45 -1.31 0.84
N GLU A 39 15.83 -2.47 0.32
CA GLU A 39 16.61 -2.61 -0.92
C GLU A 39 15.90 -1.91 -2.09
N HIS A 40 14.59 -2.13 -2.24
CA HIS A 40 13.78 -1.46 -3.25
C HIS A 40 13.78 0.07 -3.06
N ALA A 41 13.58 0.55 -1.82
CA ALA A 41 13.58 1.97 -1.50
C ALA A 41 14.92 2.64 -1.85
N GLU A 42 16.04 2.01 -1.51
CA GLU A 42 17.38 2.52 -1.80
C GLU A 42 17.66 2.57 -3.30
N VAL A 43 17.34 1.50 -4.03
CA VAL A 43 17.49 1.45 -5.49
C VAL A 43 16.66 2.54 -6.14
N TYR A 44 15.38 2.65 -5.77
CA TYR A 44 14.49 3.67 -6.31
C TYR A 44 14.98 5.09 -6.02
N PHE A 45 15.40 5.37 -4.78
CA PHE A 45 15.92 6.69 -4.41
C PHE A 45 17.20 7.04 -5.18
N ASN A 46 18.09 6.07 -5.38
CA ASN A 46 19.30 6.27 -6.19
C ASN A 46 18.99 6.57 -7.66
N ILE A 47 17.94 5.96 -8.21
CA ILE A 47 17.45 6.27 -9.56
C ILE A 47 16.94 7.71 -9.62
N LEU A 48 16.12 8.14 -8.64
CA LEU A 48 15.65 9.54 -8.54
C LEU A 48 16.81 10.54 -8.43
N CYS A 49 17.90 10.16 -7.77
CA CYS A 49 19.10 10.99 -7.67
C CYS A 49 19.92 11.07 -8.97
N SER A 50 19.68 10.17 -9.94
CA SER A 50 20.54 9.99 -11.11
C SER A 50 19.86 10.34 -12.43
N VAL A 51 18.56 10.10 -12.54
CA VAL A 51 17.79 10.18 -13.80
C VAL A 51 16.64 11.18 -13.65
N ASP A 52 16.18 11.75 -14.76
CA ASP A 52 14.96 12.56 -14.78
C ASP A 52 13.75 11.68 -14.44
N PRO A 53 12.98 11.98 -13.37
CA PRO A 53 11.84 11.17 -12.94
C PRO A 53 10.77 10.98 -14.03
N LYS A 54 10.61 11.93 -14.95
CA LYS A 54 9.63 11.87 -16.04
C LYS A 54 9.97 10.83 -17.11
N LEU A 55 11.23 10.39 -17.16
CA LEU A 55 11.70 9.35 -18.08
C LEU A 55 11.63 7.95 -17.46
N LEU A 56 11.32 7.84 -16.17
CA LEU A 56 11.25 6.57 -15.49
C LEU A 56 9.98 5.82 -15.89
N LYS A 57 10.17 4.55 -16.27
CA LYS A 57 9.09 3.58 -16.40
C LYS A 57 9.16 2.61 -15.23
N LEU A 58 8.16 2.63 -14.35
CA LEU A 58 8.15 1.78 -13.16
C LEU A 58 7.56 0.39 -13.48
N THR A 59 6.57 0.34 -14.37
CA THR A 59 5.92 -0.87 -14.85
C THR A 59 5.42 -0.70 -16.29
N PRO A 60 5.21 -1.79 -17.06
CA PRO A 60 4.54 -1.71 -18.36
C PRO A 60 3.15 -1.05 -18.32
N HIS A 61 2.54 -0.94 -17.13
CA HIS A 61 1.18 -0.46 -16.93
C HIS A 61 1.09 0.96 -16.33
N ASP A 62 2.18 1.74 -16.37
CA ASP A 62 2.25 3.08 -15.75
C ASP A 62 1.07 3.99 -16.11
N ASP A 63 0.68 4.05 -17.38
CA ASP A 63 -0.43 4.91 -17.83
C ASP A 63 -1.78 4.47 -17.28
N ASN A 64 -2.00 3.15 -17.20
CA ASN A 64 -3.24 2.60 -16.66
C ASN A 64 -3.34 2.88 -15.16
N ILE A 65 -2.26 2.60 -14.42
CA ILE A 65 -2.20 2.84 -12.96
C ILE A 65 -2.42 4.31 -12.65
N TYR A 66 -1.69 5.21 -13.32
CA TYR A 66 -1.81 6.66 -13.09
C TYR A 66 -3.22 7.17 -13.40
N LYS A 67 -3.81 6.73 -14.53
CA LYS A 67 -5.15 7.14 -14.93
C LYS A 67 -6.19 6.68 -13.91
N THR A 68 -6.21 5.40 -13.57
CA THR A 68 -7.14 4.83 -12.59
C THR A 68 -6.98 5.49 -11.23
N PHE A 69 -5.73 5.73 -10.80
CA PHE A 69 -5.46 6.43 -9.55
C PHE A 69 -6.04 7.85 -9.54
N ARG A 70 -5.86 8.63 -10.61
CA ARG A 70 -6.40 10.00 -10.69
C ARG A 70 -7.92 10.05 -10.93
N GLU A 71 -8.53 8.99 -11.42
CA GLU A 71 -10.00 8.85 -11.48
C GLU A 71 -10.61 8.55 -10.11
N GLU A 72 -9.96 7.72 -9.30
CA GLU A 72 -10.46 7.30 -7.97
C GLU A 72 -10.06 8.24 -6.84
N PHE A 73 -8.90 8.89 -6.96
CA PHE A 73 -8.32 9.80 -5.99
C PHE A 73 -7.97 11.15 -6.63
N PRO A 74 -8.95 11.87 -7.20
CA PRO A 74 -8.68 13.13 -7.93
C PRO A 74 -8.08 14.21 -7.03
N ASP A 75 -8.54 14.29 -5.78
CA ASP A 75 -8.16 15.34 -4.83
C ASP A 75 -7.02 14.92 -3.89
N LEU A 76 -6.54 13.68 -3.98
CA LEU A 76 -5.46 13.20 -3.14
C LEU A 76 -4.14 13.89 -3.53
N LYS A 77 -3.61 14.66 -2.59
CA LYS A 77 -2.30 15.29 -2.71
C LYS A 77 -1.22 14.26 -2.42
N VAL A 78 -0.20 14.23 -3.27
CA VAL A 78 0.90 13.24 -3.20
C VAL A 78 2.23 13.88 -2.80
N ASP A 79 2.25 15.17 -2.45
CA ASP A 79 3.44 15.85 -1.94
C ASP A 79 3.75 15.42 -0.51
N ILE A 80 2.83 15.66 0.41
CA ILE A 80 2.90 15.27 1.81
C ILE A 80 1.73 14.34 2.10
N LEU A 81 2.05 13.10 2.46
CA LEU A 81 1.07 12.07 2.77
C LEU A 81 0.90 11.96 4.27
N ASP A 82 -0.36 11.76 4.66
CA ASP A 82 -0.69 11.37 6.02
C ASP A 82 -0.56 9.86 6.18
N GLU A 83 0.05 9.44 7.29
CA GLU A 83 0.30 8.03 7.59
C GLU A 83 -1.02 7.28 7.83
N GLU A 84 -1.96 7.93 8.51
CA GLU A 84 -3.29 7.40 8.85
C GLU A 84 -4.11 7.10 7.59
N GLY A 85 -4.08 7.99 6.59
CA GLY A 85 -4.81 7.80 5.33
C GLY A 85 -4.25 6.71 4.39
N LEU A 86 -3.07 6.15 4.71
CA LEU A 86 -2.41 5.10 3.92
C LEU A 86 -2.32 3.76 4.66
N LYS A 87 -2.22 3.78 5.99
CA LYS A 87 -2.19 2.56 6.81
C LYS A 87 -3.57 1.91 6.84
N SER A 88 -3.65 0.70 6.31
CA SER A 88 -4.84 -0.17 6.39
C SER A 88 -4.46 -1.63 6.67
N PHE A 89 -3.38 -1.87 7.44
CA PHE A 89 -2.93 -3.25 7.68
C PHE A 89 -3.72 -4.00 8.78
N GLU A 90 -4.44 -3.32 9.68
CA GLU A 90 -5.25 -3.99 10.72
C GLU A 90 -6.72 -4.21 10.32
N ALA A 91 -7.16 -3.64 9.22
CA ALA A 91 -8.56 -3.57 8.89
C ALA A 91 -9.11 -4.85 8.19
N LYS A 92 -8.24 -5.78 7.77
CA LYS A 92 -8.63 -7.16 7.39
C LYS A 92 -9.19 -7.94 8.59
N GLN A 93 -8.67 -7.65 9.79
CA GLN A 93 -9.15 -8.24 11.05
C GLN A 93 -10.46 -7.57 11.50
N PHE A 94 -10.59 -6.25 11.33
CA PHE A 94 -11.80 -5.50 11.66
C PHE A 94 -12.97 -5.76 10.69
N SER A 95 -12.71 -5.82 9.39
CA SER A 95 -13.70 -6.20 8.37
C SER A 95 -14.17 -7.64 8.56
N ASN A 96 -13.26 -8.57 8.87
CA ASN A 96 -13.65 -9.93 9.26
C ASN A 96 -14.42 -9.95 10.58
N MET A 97 -14.06 -9.13 11.57
CA MET A 97 -14.78 -9.02 12.83
C MET A 97 -16.21 -8.50 12.62
N LEU A 98 -16.40 -7.45 11.82
CA LEU A 98 -17.71 -6.92 11.46
C LEU A 98 -18.54 -7.93 10.65
N LEU A 99 -17.93 -8.68 9.71
CA LEU A 99 -18.62 -9.73 8.97
C LEU A 99 -19.11 -10.88 9.87
N HIS A 100 -18.33 -11.25 10.89
CA HIS A 100 -18.69 -12.33 11.81
C HIS A 100 -19.69 -11.89 12.89
N LEU A 101 -19.77 -10.59 13.20
CA LEU A 101 -20.76 -10.02 14.12
C LEU A 101 -22.11 -9.73 13.44
N ALA A 102 -22.15 -9.69 12.11
CA ALA A 102 -23.35 -9.39 11.32
C ALA A 102 -24.21 -10.63 10.92
N GLU A 103 -23.92 -11.81 11.45
CA GLU A 103 -24.72 -13.04 11.21
C GLU A 103 -25.37 -13.54 12.53
N PRO A 104 -26.65 -13.97 12.52
CA PRO A 104 -27.29 -14.62 11.39
C PRO A 104 -28.28 -13.71 10.66
N TRP A 105 -28.16 -13.64 9.34
CA TRP A 105 -29.19 -13.06 8.50
C TRP A 105 -30.49 -13.90 8.61
N PRO A 106 -31.68 -13.31 8.85
CA PRO A 106 -32.92 -14.07 8.87
C PRO A 106 -33.16 -14.65 7.48
N SER A 107 -33.18 -15.98 7.42
CA SER A 107 -33.42 -16.80 6.23
C SER A 107 -34.68 -16.34 5.50
N GLY A 108 -34.53 -15.50 4.48
CA GLY A 108 -35.68 -14.96 3.73
C GLY A 108 -35.41 -13.88 2.69
N LEU A 109 -34.33 -13.10 2.74
CA LEU A 109 -34.09 -12.09 1.69
C LEU A 109 -33.43 -12.68 0.44
N LYS A 110 -34.06 -12.39 -0.71
CA LYS A 110 -33.59 -12.79 -2.04
C LYS A 110 -32.23 -12.17 -2.34
N LEU A 111 -31.34 -12.98 -2.91
CA LEU A 111 -30.06 -12.56 -3.48
C LEU A 111 -30.27 -11.33 -4.38
N GLY A 112 -29.69 -10.17 -4.00
CA GLY A 112 -29.71 -8.95 -4.81
C GLY A 112 -30.49 -7.74 -4.28
N TYR A 113 -30.99 -7.75 -3.04
CA TYR A 113 -31.49 -6.54 -2.38
C TYR A 113 -30.44 -6.01 -1.39
N ASN A 114 -29.89 -4.83 -1.68
CA ASN A 114 -29.11 -4.05 -0.71
C ASN A 114 -30.05 -3.02 -0.06
N PRO A 115 -30.37 -3.14 1.25
CA PRO A 115 -31.27 -2.21 1.96
C PRO A 115 -30.77 -0.77 1.98
N PHE A 116 -29.48 -0.55 1.71
CA PHE A 116 -28.79 0.74 1.78
C PHE A 116 -28.70 1.46 0.44
N HIS A 117 -29.33 0.93 -0.62
CA HIS A 117 -29.24 1.51 -1.97
C HIS A 117 -29.87 2.91 -2.09
N ASP A 118 -30.77 3.26 -1.17
CA ASP A 118 -31.50 4.54 -1.15
C ASP A 118 -31.25 5.35 0.13
N VAL A 119 -30.27 4.95 0.95
CA VAL A 119 -29.92 5.63 2.21
C VAL A 119 -28.60 6.36 1.99
N ASP A 120 -28.61 7.67 2.18
CA ASP A 120 -27.42 8.52 2.19
C ASP A 120 -26.38 7.96 3.17
N GLU A 121 -25.11 7.99 2.76
CA GLU A 121 -23.95 7.35 3.43
C GLU A 121 -23.86 7.74 4.92
N GLU A 122 -24.18 9.00 5.22
CA GLU A 122 -24.22 9.56 6.58
C GLU A 122 -25.31 8.90 7.45
N SER A 123 -26.48 8.56 6.87
CA SER A 123 -27.58 7.91 7.58
C SER A 123 -27.36 6.40 7.75
N SER A 124 -26.56 5.76 6.89
CA SER A 124 -26.19 4.34 7.07
C SER A 124 -25.21 4.15 8.23
N SER A 125 -24.26 5.08 8.38
CA SER A 125 -23.29 5.11 9.49
C SER A 125 -23.95 5.38 10.84
N ASP A 126 -24.84 6.37 10.90
CA ASP A 126 -25.57 6.76 12.11
C ASP A 126 -26.55 5.65 12.57
N MET A 127 -27.05 4.84 11.63
CA MET A 127 -27.89 3.68 11.92
C MET A 127 -27.06 2.50 12.47
N LEU A 128 -25.91 2.17 11.87
CA LEU A 128 -25.03 1.10 12.38
C LEU A 128 -24.47 1.41 13.77
N SER A 129 -24.12 2.67 14.03
CA SER A 129 -23.68 3.13 15.35
C SER A 129 -24.76 2.93 16.42
N LYS A 130 -26.02 3.22 16.09
CA LYS A 130 -27.17 3.04 16.99
C LYS A 130 -27.58 1.58 17.19
N GLU A 131 -27.43 0.74 16.17
CA GLU A 131 -27.83 -0.67 16.23
C GLU A 131 -26.79 -1.53 16.98
N LEU A 132 -25.49 -1.18 16.86
CA LEU A 132 -24.39 -1.96 17.42
C LEU A 132 -23.86 -1.44 18.77
N ASP A 133 -24.31 -0.27 19.23
CA ASP A 133 -23.87 0.38 20.50
C ASP A 133 -22.33 0.50 20.57
N ILE A 134 -21.72 0.84 19.43
CA ILE A 134 -20.28 1.08 19.29
C ILE A 134 -20.09 2.59 19.18
N ASP A 135 -19.37 3.19 20.12
CA ASP A 135 -18.84 4.55 19.98
C ASP A 135 -17.74 4.50 18.91
N PHE A 136 -18.09 4.82 17.67
CA PHE A 136 -17.12 5.08 16.63
C PHE A 136 -16.53 6.46 16.87
N ASP A 137 -15.29 6.52 17.32
CA ASP A 137 -14.54 7.77 17.36
C ASP A 137 -14.09 8.19 15.95
N ASP A 138 -13.73 9.47 15.80
CA ASP A 138 -13.31 10.06 14.51
C ASP A 138 -12.06 9.35 13.93
N GLU A 139 -11.23 8.77 14.79
CA GLU A 139 -10.01 8.03 14.45
C GLU A 139 -10.35 6.69 13.76
N MET A 140 -11.26 5.90 14.35
CA MET A 140 -11.71 4.62 13.78
C MET A 140 -12.48 4.79 12.46
N TYR A 141 -13.23 5.89 12.29
CA TYR A 141 -13.90 6.19 11.01
C TYR A 141 -12.92 6.43 9.86
N LEU A 142 -11.86 7.20 10.10
CA LEU A 142 -10.85 7.50 9.09
C LEU A 142 -10.07 6.25 8.66
N GLU A 143 -9.81 5.33 9.59
CA GLU A 143 -9.20 4.03 9.29
C GLU A 143 -10.10 3.15 8.39
N ILE A 144 -11.40 3.09 8.67
CA ILE A 144 -12.38 2.34 7.87
C ILE A 144 -12.53 2.95 6.46
N GLU A 145 -12.56 4.27 6.34
CA GLU A 145 -12.67 4.98 5.06
C GLU A 145 -11.40 4.79 4.19
N GLY A 146 -10.21 4.80 4.81
CA GLY A 146 -8.95 4.54 4.13
C GLY A 146 -8.88 3.13 3.53
N GLU A 147 -9.30 2.10 4.27
CA GLU A 147 -9.32 0.72 3.78
C GLU A 147 -10.35 0.49 2.67
N THR A 148 -11.54 1.10 2.78
CA THR A 148 -12.61 0.94 1.80
C THR A 148 -12.27 1.54 0.43
N LYS A 149 -11.38 2.53 0.35
CA LYS A 149 -10.97 3.13 -0.93
C LYS A 149 -9.76 2.47 -1.57
N TRP A 150 -8.71 2.15 -0.82
CA TRP A 150 -7.49 1.58 -1.39
C TRP A 150 -7.63 0.11 -1.79
N ARG A 151 -8.39 -0.70 -1.06
CA ARG A 151 -8.55 -2.13 -1.39
C ARG A 151 -9.17 -2.35 -2.78
N PRO A 152 -10.31 -1.73 -3.15
CA PRO A 152 -10.86 -1.84 -4.50
C PRO A 152 -9.90 -1.38 -5.59
N PHE A 153 -9.13 -0.31 -5.33
CA PHE A 153 -8.11 0.15 -6.25
C PHE A 153 -7.02 -0.92 -6.45
N CYS A 154 -6.44 -1.45 -5.38
CA CYS A 154 -5.37 -2.45 -5.44
C CYS A 154 -5.82 -3.72 -6.19
N GLU A 155 -7.03 -4.20 -5.90
CA GLU A 155 -7.58 -5.42 -6.50
C GLU A 155 -7.78 -5.34 -8.02
N LYS A 156 -7.91 -4.13 -8.60
CA LYS A 156 -7.97 -3.94 -10.07
C LYS A 156 -6.69 -4.34 -10.79
N PHE A 157 -5.57 -4.40 -10.07
CA PHE A 157 -4.25 -4.66 -10.64
C PHE A 157 -3.67 -6.03 -10.27
N LYS A 158 -4.38 -6.86 -9.51
CA LYS A 158 -3.85 -8.14 -9.02
C LYS A 158 -3.41 -9.12 -10.09
N ASP A 159 -4.12 -9.14 -11.22
CA ASP A 159 -3.84 -10.01 -12.36
C ASP A 159 -3.02 -9.30 -13.46
N VAL A 160 -2.65 -8.04 -13.24
CA VAL A 160 -2.01 -7.16 -14.23
C VAL A 160 -0.58 -6.79 -13.81
N VAL A 161 -0.39 -6.54 -12.52
CA VAL A 161 0.89 -6.13 -11.95
C VAL A 161 1.47 -7.28 -11.15
N GLU A 162 2.63 -7.76 -11.58
CA GLU A 162 3.39 -8.77 -10.85
C GLU A 162 3.70 -8.27 -9.43
N ASP A 163 3.46 -9.14 -8.44
CA ASP A 163 3.67 -8.85 -7.03
C ASP A 163 2.95 -7.57 -6.56
N TYR A 164 1.72 -7.30 -7.05
CA TYR A 164 0.99 -6.05 -6.78
C TYR A 164 0.87 -5.71 -5.27
N SER A 165 0.75 -6.74 -4.43
CA SER A 165 0.58 -6.64 -2.98
C SER A 165 1.90 -6.67 -2.20
N PHE A 166 3.05 -6.81 -2.87
CA PHE A 166 4.35 -6.89 -2.22
C PHE A 166 4.67 -5.60 -1.45
N GLY A 167 5.11 -5.75 -0.20
CA GLY A 167 5.42 -4.63 0.68
C GLY A 167 6.64 -3.84 0.23
N THR A 168 6.53 -2.51 0.22
CA THR A 168 7.65 -1.61 -0.09
C THR A 168 7.55 -0.30 0.69
N LEU A 169 8.67 0.42 0.82
CA LEU A 169 8.70 1.70 1.50
C LEU A 169 8.33 2.85 0.56
N LEU A 170 7.41 3.70 1.00
CA LEU A 170 7.03 4.95 0.36
C LEU A 170 7.41 6.13 1.24
N ARG A 171 7.85 7.23 0.62
CA ARG A 171 8.15 8.48 1.35
C ARG A 171 6.88 9.24 1.71
N LEU A 172 6.73 9.70 2.95
CA LEU A 172 5.57 10.51 3.35
C LEU A 172 5.66 11.93 2.74
N ASP A 173 6.75 12.64 3.00
CA ASP A 173 7.18 13.86 2.30
C ASP A 173 8.05 13.47 1.09
N HIS A 174 7.55 13.79 -0.11
CA HIS A 174 8.21 13.52 -1.38
C HIS A 174 9.62 14.12 -1.49
N SER A 175 9.89 15.19 -0.75
CA SER A 175 11.04 16.07 -0.90
C SER A 175 12.24 15.68 -0.03
N GLY A 176 12.05 14.73 0.89
CA GLY A 176 13.05 14.19 1.81
C GLY A 176 13.63 12.83 1.40
N GLU A 177 14.60 12.34 2.17
CA GLU A 177 15.12 10.97 2.07
C GLU A 177 14.21 9.98 2.80
N TYR A 178 14.35 8.68 2.55
CA TYR A 178 13.80 7.66 3.44
C TYR A 178 14.43 7.78 4.83
N SER A 179 13.58 7.86 5.85
CA SER A 179 13.95 7.86 7.27
C SER A 179 12.84 7.19 8.08
N GLU A 180 13.08 6.90 9.36
CA GLU A 180 12.05 6.32 10.24
C GLU A 180 10.75 7.14 10.25
N HIS A 181 10.84 8.48 10.24
CA HIS A 181 9.68 9.38 10.27
C HIS A 181 9.14 9.76 8.90
N ASN A 182 9.88 9.47 7.81
CA ASN A 182 9.49 9.82 6.45
C ASN A 182 9.22 8.58 5.59
N SER A 183 8.95 7.43 6.21
CA SER A 183 8.74 6.18 5.48
C SER A 183 7.53 5.45 6.03
N ILE A 184 6.71 4.93 5.14
CA ILE A 184 5.58 4.06 5.46
C ILE A 184 5.69 2.81 4.59
N LEU A 185 5.31 1.66 5.16
CA LEU A 185 5.16 0.41 4.41
C LEU A 185 3.82 0.43 3.65
N VAL A 186 3.88 0.27 2.33
CA VAL A 186 2.71 0.20 1.45
C VAL A 186 2.83 -0.99 0.51
N THR A 187 1.75 -1.35 -0.17
CA THR A 187 1.81 -2.31 -1.27
C THR A 187 2.50 -1.71 -2.50
N ARG A 188 3.07 -2.56 -3.36
CA ARG A 188 3.73 -2.15 -4.61
C ARG A 188 2.82 -1.32 -5.50
N ILE A 189 1.53 -1.67 -5.57
CA ILE A 189 0.57 -0.92 -6.40
C ILE A 189 0.29 0.49 -5.85
N GLN A 190 0.19 0.65 -4.52
CA GLN A 190 0.08 1.96 -3.88
C GLN A 190 1.35 2.79 -4.14
N PHE A 191 2.52 2.17 -4.02
CA PHE A 191 3.79 2.81 -4.35
C PHE A 191 3.81 3.32 -5.80
N TYR A 192 3.41 2.49 -6.77
CA TYR A 192 3.36 2.91 -8.17
C TYR A 192 2.37 4.05 -8.40
N ALA A 193 1.15 3.97 -7.85
CA ALA A 193 0.14 5.00 -8.00
C ALA A 193 0.68 6.39 -7.56
N ILE A 194 1.33 6.42 -6.40
CA ILE A 194 1.82 7.65 -5.79
C ILE A 194 3.10 8.14 -6.47
N GLU A 195 4.10 7.28 -6.68
CA GLU A 195 5.37 7.70 -7.28
C GLU A 195 5.24 8.04 -8.77
N LEU A 196 4.35 7.38 -9.53
CA LEU A 196 4.04 7.79 -10.90
C LEU A 196 3.42 9.19 -10.93
N SER A 197 2.54 9.49 -9.97
CA SER A 197 1.94 10.81 -9.83
C SER A 197 2.99 11.86 -9.50
N ARG A 198 3.85 11.59 -8.50
CA ARG A 198 4.97 12.46 -8.13
C ARG A 198 5.93 12.73 -9.30
N ASN A 199 6.22 11.70 -10.10
CA ASN A 199 7.08 11.82 -11.30
C ASN A 199 6.42 12.70 -12.37
N ARG A 200 5.16 12.45 -12.70
CA ARG A 200 4.43 13.19 -13.75
C ARG A 200 4.17 14.65 -13.37
N GLU A 201 3.90 14.90 -12.10
CA GLU A 201 3.65 16.24 -11.55
C GLU A 201 4.93 17.02 -11.24
N GLY A 202 6.11 16.40 -11.40
CA GLY A 202 7.41 17.04 -11.20
C GLY A 202 7.80 17.24 -9.73
N LEU A 203 7.08 16.62 -8.79
CA LEU A 203 7.38 16.69 -7.36
C LEU A 203 8.73 16.02 -7.05
N ASN A 204 9.04 14.92 -7.73
CA ASN A 204 10.30 14.21 -7.56
C ASN A 204 11.50 14.91 -8.25
N ASP A 205 11.28 15.95 -9.06
CA ASP A 205 12.35 16.66 -9.77
C ASP A 205 13.37 17.30 -8.79
N CYS A 206 12.92 17.62 -7.57
CA CYS A 206 13.75 18.22 -6.53
C CYS A 206 14.78 17.25 -5.92
N ILE A 207 14.60 15.93 -6.04
CA ILE A 207 15.48 14.95 -5.38
C ILE A 207 16.90 14.98 -5.97
N ARG A 208 17.01 15.03 -7.30
CA ARG A 208 18.31 15.04 -8.00
C ARG A 208 19.19 16.26 -7.66
N SER A 209 18.57 17.40 -7.34
CA SER A 209 19.32 18.59 -6.97
C SER A 209 19.73 18.60 -5.50
N LYS A 210 18.92 18.00 -4.62
CA LYS A 210 19.15 17.94 -3.16
C LYS A 210 20.11 16.83 -2.73
N PHE A 211 20.05 15.68 -3.39
CA PHE A 211 20.69 14.45 -2.90
C PHE A 211 21.68 13.86 -3.91
N LYS A 212 22.54 12.96 -3.42
CA LYS A 212 23.48 12.20 -4.24
C LYS A 212 23.16 10.71 -4.14
N PRO A 213 23.34 9.94 -5.22
CA PRO A 213 23.18 8.50 -5.17
C PRO A 213 24.13 7.90 -4.13
N ARG A 214 23.60 7.05 -3.25
CA ARG A 214 24.42 6.28 -2.31
C ARG A 214 25.14 5.18 -3.08
N LYS A 215 26.43 4.99 -2.79
CA LYS A 215 27.20 3.89 -3.38
C LYS A 215 26.76 2.60 -2.71
N SER A 216 26.30 1.63 -3.49
CA SER A 216 26.08 0.28 -2.97
C SER A 216 27.44 -0.28 -2.54
N SER A 217 27.60 -0.51 -1.24
CA SER A 217 28.71 -1.29 -0.72
C SER A 217 28.49 -2.73 -1.18
N LYS A 218 29.03 -3.09 -2.35
CA LYS A 218 29.17 -4.52 -2.68
C LYS A 218 30.13 -5.09 -1.64
N ASN A 219 29.60 -5.75 -0.62
CA ASN A 219 30.41 -6.58 0.27
C ASN A 219 31.07 -7.64 -0.62
N GLN A 220 32.39 -7.54 -0.75
CA GLN A 220 33.26 -8.58 -1.31
C GLN A 220 33.22 -9.84 -0.45
#